data_AF-A0A6V7W3V2-F1
#
_entry.id   AF-A0A6V7W3V2-F1
#
_cell.length_a   1.000
_cell.length_b   1.000
_cell.length_c   1.000
_cell.angle_alpha   90.00
_cell.angle_beta   90.00
_cell.angle_gamma   90.00
#
_symmetry.space_group_name_H-M   'P 1'
#
loop_
_entity.id
_entity.type
_entity.pdbx_description
1 polymer ?
#
loop_
_entity_poly.entity_id
_entity_poly.type
_entity_poly.pdbx_seq_one_letter_code
_entity_poly.pdbx_strand_id
1 'polypeptide(L)'
;MKDQLRIPSRKNKCFIGTIPETGLVQNLEEVINELLLAAKIFKKIVRNCSRLPLDAKISLARRVVDYLMKKEPENINGWRCSGPVHLSKLSEDVLTEDDRKMLSEQIKGMQTFLRGQHQTFLVESAHVSIRKWPLVNADFMAKASNDKIRKTDCWFFKWHPDGCPLASDVCSFKH
;
A
#
# COMPACT_ATOMS: atom_id res chain seq x y z
N MET A 1 7.29 -3.97 37.79
CA MET A 1 6.46 -4.62 36.73
C MET A 1 6.70 -3.91 35.39
N LYS A 2 6.81 -4.64 34.26
CA LYS A 2 7.05 -4.05 32.93
C LYS A 2 5.73 -3.89 32.18
N ASP A 3 5.36 -2.67 31.84
CA ASP A 3 4.16 -2.38 31.06
C ASP A 3 4.47 -2.44 29.56
N GLN A 4 3.66 -3.21 28.82
CA GLN A 4 3.85 -3.47 27.40
C GLN A 4 2.52 -3.40 26.66
N LEU A 5 2.50 -2.64 25.56
CA LEU A 5 1.32 -2.51 24.71
C LEU A 5 1.58 -3.12 23.34
N ARG A 6 0.62 -3.91 22.87
CA ARG A 6 0.70 -4.56 21.56
C ARG A 6 0.23 -3.58 20.48
N ILE A 7 1.09 -3.27 19.50
CA ILE A 7 0.72 -2.42 18.37
C ILE A 7 0.12 -3.30 17.27
N PRO A 8 -1.21 -3.21 16.98
CA PRO A 8 -1.87 -4.14 16.06
C PRO A 8 -1.34 -4.06 14.64
N SER A 9 -0.97 -2.86 14.19
CA SER A 9 -0.59 -2.58 12.80
C SER A 9 0.80 -3.09 12.40
N ARG A 10 1.72 -3.26 13.36
CA ARG A 10 3.10 -3.71 13.09
C ARG A 10 3.45 -5.05 13.75
N LYS A 11 2.51 -5.66 14.49
CA LYS A 11 2.72 -6.88 15.29
C LYS A 11 3.87 -6.78 16.32
N ASN A 12 4.43 -5.60 16.56
CA ASN A 12 5.49 -5.36 17.55
C ASN A 12 4.88 -5.06 18.93
N LYS A 13 5.61 -5.42 20.00
CA LYS A 13 5.32 -4.98 21.36
C LYS A 13 6.07 -3.68 21.65
N CYS A 14 5.37 -2.68 22.15
CA CYS A 14 5.95 -1.41 22.59
C CYS A 14 6.09 -1.45 24.11
N PHE A 15 7.29 -1.18 24.60
CA PHE A 15 7.54 -0.98 26.02
C PHE A 15 7.03 0.42 26.40
N ILE A 16 6.06 0.48 27.32
CA ILE A 16 5.51 1.75 27.82
C ILE A 16 6.38 2.27 28.95
N GLY A 17 6.74 1.40 29.89
CA GLY A 17 7.54 1.80 31.03
C GLY A 17 7.66 0.72 32.10
N THR A 18 8.42 1.04 33.13
CA THR A 18 8.59 0.22 34.33
C THR A 18 7.94 0.94 35.51
N ILE A 19 7.07 0.24 36.22
CA ILE A 19 6.53 0.72 37.49
C ILE A 19 7.58 0.43 38.58
N PRO A 20 8.06 1.46 39.32
CA PRO A 20 8.98 1.29 40.44
C PRO A 20 8.38 0.38 41.53
N GLU A 21 9.24 -0.33 42.26
CA GLU A 21 8.78 -1.24 43.33
C GLU A 21 8.08 -0.50 44.48
N THR A 22 8.43 0.76 44.69
CA THR A 22 7.82 1.67 45.67
C THR A 22 6.46 2.23 45.23
N GLY A 23 5.95 1.82 44.05
CA GLY A 23 4.71 2.37 43.47
C GLY A 23 4.90 3.71 42.77
N LEU A 24 3.79 4.29 42.33
CA LEU A 24 3.73 5.62 41.72
C LEU A 24 3.72 6.71 42.80
N VAL A 25 4.16 7.92 42.43
CA VAL A 25 4.11 9.09 43.31
C VAL A 25 2.67 9.45 43.69
N GLN A 26 2.47 9.99 44.90
CA GLN A 26 1.13 10.30 45.42
C GLN A 26 0.43 11.41 44.64
N ASN A 27 1.19 12.35 44.06
CA ASN A 27 0.70 13.48 43.27
C ASN A 27 0.65 13.16 41.75
N LEU A 28 0.23 11.94 41.40
CA LEU A 28 0.26 11.45 40.03
C LEU A 28 -0.51 12.35 39.05
N GLU A 29 -1.68 12.84 39.46
CA GLU A 29 -2.54 13.70 38.62
C GLU A 29 -1.89 15.05 38.31
N GLU A 30 -1.22 15.65 39.29
CA GLU A 30 -0.49 16.92 39.12
C GLU A 30 0.68 16.76 38.14
N VAL A 31 1.45 15.69 38.29
CA VAL A 31 2.57 15.36 37.38
C VAL A 31 2.07 15.10 35.96
N ILE A 32 0.96 14.37 35.80
CA ILE A 32 0.34 14.16 34.48
C ILE A 32 -0.07 15.49 33.86
N ASN A 33 -0.71 16.37 34.63
CA ASN A 33 -1.16 17.67 34.15
C ASN A 33 0.02 18.59 33.77
N GLU A 34 1.07 18.66 34.58
CA GLU A 34 2.30 19.39 34.23
C GLU A 34 2.92 18.87 32.93
N LEU A 35 3.03 17.54 32.77
CA LEU A 35 3.56 16.93 31.56
C LEU A 35 2.69 17.22 30.34
N LEU A 36 1.36 17.19 30.48
CA LEU A 36 0.42 17.51 29.39
C LEU A 36 0.47 19.00 29.01
N LEU A 37 0.66 19.90 29.98
CA LEU A 37 0.83 21.33 29.75
C LEU A 37 2.17 21.64 29.08
N ALA A 38 3.24 20.94 29.47
CA ALA A 38 4.57 21.08 28.87
C ALA A 38 4.67 20.39 27.50
N ALA A 39 3.84 19.38 27.24
CA ALA A 39 3.84 18.64 25.99
C ALA A 39 3.27 19.50 24.86
N LYS A 40 4.13 19.93 23.94
CA LYS A 40 3.68 20.37 22.61
C LYS A 40 2.94 19.22 21.94
N ILE A 41 1.64 19.36 21.72
CA ILE A 41 0.85 18.41 20.94
C ILE A 41 1.40 18.40 19.51
N PHE A 42 2.32 17.48 19.22
CA PHE A 42 2.74 17.19 17.86
C PHE A 42 1.61 16.42 17.18
N LYS A 43 0.63 17.14 16.65
CA LYS A 43 -0.40 16.57 15.79
C LYS A 43 0.27 16.13 14.49
N LYS A 44 0.74 14.88 14.46
CA LYS A 44 1.33 14.28 13.27
C LYS A 44 0.22 14.16 12.22
N ILE A 45 0.15 15.10 11.30
CA ILE A 45 -0.74 15.02 10.14
C ILE A 45 -0.28 13.81 9.32
N VAL A 46 -1.05 12.73 9.38
CA VAL A 46 -0.79 11.53 8.60
C VAL A 46 -1.14 11.85 7.15
N ARG A 47 -0.12 12.09 6.33
CA ARG A 47 -0.26 12.26 4.88
C ARG A 47 -0.14 10.89 4.20
N ASN A 48 -1.28 10.32 3.82
CA ASN A 48 -1.38 8.99 3.23
C ASN A 48 -1.88 9.11 1.79
N CYS A 49 -1.25 8.40 0.85
CA CYS A 49 -1.67 8.29 -0.55
C CYS A 49 -3.14 7.84 -0.71
N SER A 50 -3.75 7.25 0.32
CA SER A 50 -5.19 6.95 0.34
C SER A 50 -6.08 8.19 0.17
N ARG A 51 -5.60 9.38 0.51
CA ARG A 51 -6.35 10.65 0.39
C ARG A 51 -6.22 11.32 -0.98
N LEU A 52 -5.41 10.79 -1.89
CA LEU A 52 -5.29 11.35 -3.24
C LEU A 52 -6.62 11.21 -4.00
N PRO A 53 -6.96 12.17 -4.88
CA PRO A 53 -8.13 12.09 -5.76
C PRO A 53 -8.14 10.78 -6.57
N LEU A 54 -9.32 10.21 -6.78
CA LEU A 54 -9.47 8.90 -7.42
C LEU A 54 -9.02 8.91 -8.89
N ASP A 55 -9.40 9.96 -9.61
CA ASP A 55 -8.97 10.26 -10.97
C ASP A 55 -7.45 10.36 -11.08
N ALA A 56 -6.78 11.07 -10.16
CA ALA A 56 -5.33 11.17 -10.12
C ALA A 56 -4.67 9.80 -9.91
N LYS A 57 -5.22 8.97 -9.00
CA LYS A 57 -4.75 7.60 -8.77
C LYS A 57 -4.89 6.74 -10.03
N ILE A 58 -6.05 6.77 -10.68
CA ILE A 58 -6.33 5.99 -11.90
C ILE A 58 -5.41 6.44 -13.04
N SER A 59 -5.26 7.75 -13.25
CA SER A 59 -4.42 8.32 -14.29
C SER A 59 -2.95 7.95 -14.12
N LEU A 60 -2.41 8.09 -12.89
CA LEU A 60 -1.03 7.72 -12.60
C LEU A 60 -0.81 6.20 -12.72
N ALA A 61 -1.71 5.38 -12.17
CA ALA A 61 -1.63 3.93 -12.29
C ALA A 61 -1.65 3.48 -13.76
N ARG A 62 -2.49 4.09 -14.60
CA ARG A 62 -2.54 3.81 -16.04
C ARG A 62 -1.22 4.12 -16.73
N ARG A 63 -0.65 5.30 -16.51
CA ARG A 63 0.66 5.66 -17.10
C ARG A 63 1.77 4.72 -16.68
N VAL A 64 1.79 4.29 -15.42
CA VAL A 64 2.75 3.29 -14.94
C VAL A 64 2.58 1.97 -15.68
N VAL A 65 1.34 1.49 -15.87
CA VAL A 65 1.07 0.26 -16.62
C VAL A 65 1.50 0.41 -18.08
N ASP A 66 1.11 1.49 -18.76
CA ASP A 66 1.46 1.72 -20.15
C ASP A 66 2.98 1.75 -20.35
N TYR A 67 3.71 2.34 -19.40
CA TYR A 67 5.17 2.32 -19.38
C TYR A 67 5.72 0.91 -19.19
N LEU A 68 5.21 0.16 -18.20
CA LEU A 68 5.64 -1.21 -17.91
C LEU A 68 5.36 -2.15 -19.09
N MET A 69 4.23 -1.99 -19.79
CA MET A 69 3.85 -2.79 -20.96
C MET A 69 4.71 -2.50 -22.20
N LYS A 70 5.31 -1.32 -22.29
CA LYS A 70 6.28 -0.97 -23.34
C LYS A 70 7.68 -1.52 -23.04
N LYS A 71 7.97 -1.84 -21.77
CA LYS A 71 9.22 -2.52 -21.38
C LYS A 71 9.04 -4.02 -21.59
N GLU A 72 10.17 -4.67 -21.87
CA GLU A 72 10.35 -6.09 -22.18
C GLU A 72 9.08 -6.96 -22.08
N PRO A 73 8.59 -7.49 -23.22
CA PRO A 73 7.39 -8.30 -23.23
C PRO A 73 7.68 -9.64 -22.55
N GLU A 74 7.29 -9.75 -21.29
CA GLU A 74 7.19 -11.05 -20.65
C GLU A 74 5.79 -11.59 -20.94
N ASN A 75 5.67 -12.84 -21.37
CA ASN A 75 4.36 -13.43 -21.62
C ASN A 75 4.27 -14.72 -20.82
N ILE A 76 3.16 -14.87 -20.10
CA ILE A 76 2.87 -16.11 -19.40
C ILE A 76 1.53 -16.62 -19.92
N ASN A 77 1.55 -17.78 -20.58
CA ASN A 77 0.37 -18.45 -21.13
C ASN A 77 -0.51 -17.56 -22.04
N GLY A 78 0.11 -16.73 -22.87
CA GLY A 78 -0.58 -15.80 -23.77
C GLY A 78 -0.97 -14.46 -23.13
N TRP A 79 -0.84 -14.32 -21.81
CA TRP A 79 -1.13 -13.08 -21.09
C TRP A 79 0.14 -12.21 -21.01
N ARG A 80 0.08 -11.00 -21.55
CA ARG A 80 1.22 -10.07 -21.51
C ARG A 80 1.40 -9.55 -20.10
N CYS A 81 2.63 -9.66 -19.61
CA CYS A 81 3.07 -9.09 -18.36
C CYS A 81 4.37 -8.32 -18.59
N SER A 82 4.64 -7.38 -17.69
CA SER A 82 5.88 -6.61 -17.73
C SER A 82 6.95 -7.28 -16.88
N GLY A 83 8.19 -7.29 -17.38
CA GLY A 83 9.35 -7.50 -16.51
C GLY A 83 9.45 -6.46 -15.38
N PRO A 84 10.19 -6.75 -14.29
CA PRO A 84 10.37 -5.82 -13.18
C PRO A 84 11.20 -4.60 -13.61
N VAL A 85 10.73 -3.39 -13.25
CA VAL A 85 11.45 -2.13 -13.50
C VAL A 85 11.80 -1.43 -12.19
N HIS A 86 13.02 -0.91 -12.10
CA HIS A 86 13.48 -0.16 -10.94
C HIS A 86 12.67 1.13 -10.71
N LEU A 87 12.31 1.41 -9.46
CA LEU A 87 11.48 2.56 -9.06
C LEU A 87 12.08 3.91 -9.50
N SER A 88 13.39 4.09 -9.42
CA SER A 88 14.01 5.37 -9.82
C SER A 88 13.75 5.67 -11.30
N LYS A 89 13.99 4.69 -12.17
CA LYS A 89 13.76 4.83 -13.61
C LYS A 89 12.28 5.06 -13.92
N LEU A 90 11.41 4.33 -13.24
CA LEU A 90 9.97 4.52 -13.35
C LEU A 90 9.55 5.94 -12.93
N SER A 91 10.16 6.49 -11.88
CA SER A 91 9.84 7.84 -11.38
C SER A 91 10.33 8.96 -12.30
N GLU A 92 11.44 8.74 -13.01
CA GLU A 92 11.99 9.66 -13.99
C GLU A 92 11.12 9.68 -15.25
N ASP A 93 10.81 8.50 -15.78
CA ASP A 93 10.14 8.35 -17.08
C ASP A 93 8.61 8.58 -17.02
N VAL A 94 7.97 8.34 -15.88
CA VAL A 94 6.49 8.33 -15.78
C VAL A 94 5.92 9.55 -15.06
N LEU A 95 6.58 10.06 -14.02
CA LEU A 95 6.03 11.13 -13.19
C LEU A 95 6.14 12.49 -13.88
N THR A 96 5.05 13.25 -13.88
CA THR A 96 5.06 14.68 -14.19
C THR A 96 5.51 15.49 -12.98
N GLU A 97 5.81 16.77 -13.18
CA GLU A 97 6.08 17.71 -12.08
C GLU A 97 4.92 17.74 -11.06
N ASP A 98 3.68 17.73 -11.54
CA ASP A 98 2.51 17.68 -10.66
C ASP A 98 2.44 16.39 -9.85
N ASP A 99 2.78 15.24 -10.44
CA ASP A 99 2.84 13.98 -9.68
C ASP A 99 3.95 14.01 -8.64
N ARG A 100 5.12 14.57 -8.97
CA ARG A 100 6.25 14.71 -8.04
C ARG A 100 5.86 15.59 -6.86
N LYS A 101 5.18 16.70 -7.12
CA LYS A 101 4.64 17.58 -6.07
C LYS A 101 3.60 16.84 -5.22
N MET A 102 2.61 16.21 -5.88
CA MET A 102 1.56 15.45 -5.21
C MET A 102 2.12 14.33 -4.32
N LEU A 103 3.13 13.59 -4.79
CA LEU A 103 3.73 12.47 -4.08
C LEU A 103 4.74 12.91 -3.01
N SER A 104 5.45 14.03 -3.21
CA SER A 104 6.38 14.57 -2.21
C SER A 104 5.66 15.07 -0.96
N GLU A 105 4.41 15.51 -1.10
CA GLU A 105 3.54 15.82 0.02
C GLU A 105 3.11 14.57 0.81
N GLN A 106 3.23 13.35 0.27
CA GLN A 106 2.82 12.12 0.95
C GLN A 106 3.97 11.42 1.67
N ILE A 107 3.66 10.73 2.77
CA ILE A 107 4.64 9.91 3.49
C ILE A 107 5.03 8.74 2.58
N LYS A 108 6.32 8.66 2.21
CA LYS A 108 6.96 7.59 1.43
C LYS A 108 6.59 7.49 -0.07
N GLY A 109 6.07 8.58 -0.66
CA GLY A 109 6.04 8.82 -2.10
C GLY A 109 5.51 7.70 -3.02
N MET A 110 6.13 7.56 -4.19
CA MET A 110 5.71 6.66 -5.27
C MET A 110 5.66 5.18 -4.85
N GLN A 111 6.65 4.71 -4.09
CA GLN A 111 6.69 3.32 -3.65
C GLN A 111 5.46 2.95 -2.82
N THR A 112 5.02 3.86 -1.94
CA THR A 112 3.83 3.63 -1.10
C THR A 112 2.56 3.76 -1.89
N PHE A 113 2.50 4.68 -2.86
CA PHE A 113 1.40 4.76 -3.81
C PHE A 113 1.20 3.42 -4.55
N LEU A 114 2.27 2.87 -5.13
CA LEU A 114 2.20 1.61 -5.88
C LEU A 114 1.85 0.42 -4.99
N ARG A 115 2.39 0.34 -3.77
CA ARG A 115 2.02 -0.68 -2.78
C ARG A 115 0.54 -0.60 -2.36
N GLY A 116 -0.03 0.60 -2.34
CA GLY A 116 -1.46 0.80 -2.08
C GLY A 116 -2.35 0.23 -3.19
N GLN A 117 -1.86 0.23 -4.43
CA GLN A 117 -2.53 -0.34 -5.59
C GLN A 117 -2.20 -1.84 -5.74
N HIS A 118 -2.43 -2.59 -4.66
CA HIS A 118 -2.02 -3.99 -4.53
C HIS A 118 -2.66 -4.91 -5.58
N GLN A 119 -3.83 -4.55 -6.11
CA GLN A 119 -4.42 -5.30 -7.21
C GLN A 119 -3.55 -5.24 -8.46
N THR A 120 -2.93 -4.11 -8.77
CA THR A 120 -2.28 -3.92 -10.07
C THR A 120 -0.78 -4.18 -10.02
N PHE A 121 -0.10 -3.72 -8.95
CA PHE A 121 1.37 -3.73 -8.91
C PHE A 121 1.92 -4.69 -7.85
N LEU A 122 3.04 -5.31 -8.19
CA LEU A 122 3.94 -5.98 -7.27
C LEU A 122 5.17 -5.09 -7.07
N VAL A 123 5.53 -4.82 -5.80
CA VAL A 123 6.68 -3.96 -5.46
C VAL A 123 7.63 -4.71 -4.54
N GLU A 124 8.73 -5.21 -5.10
CA GLU A 124 9.73 -6.04 -4.43
C GLU A 124 11.13 -5.49 -4.65
N SER A 125 11.95 -5.39 -3.61
CA SER A 125 13.36 -4.96 -3.72
C SER A 125 13.58 -3.72 -4.60
N ALA A 126 12.75 -2.68 -4.41
CA ALA A 126 12.74 -1.43 -5.20
C ALA A 126 12.41 -1.57 -6.70
N HIS A 127 11.90 -2.72 -7.13
CA HIS A 127 11.38 -2.98 -8.46
C HIS A 127 9.86 -3.05 -8.45
N VAL A 128 9.26 -2.73 -9.59
CA VAL A 128 7.82 -2.71 -9.83
C VAL A 128 7.52 -3.55 -11.05
N SER A 129 6.54 -4.43 -10.95
CA SER A 129 5.98 -5.16 -12.08
C SER A 129 4.46 -5.19 -11.98
N ILE A 130 3.80 -5.45 -13.12
CA ILE A 130 2.38 -5.81 -13.10
C ILE A 130 2.22 -7.14 -12.38
N ARG A 131 1.25 -7.20 -11.47
CA ARG A 131 1.06 -8.34 -10.58
C ARG A 131 0.49 -9.53 -11.34
N LYS A 132 1.24 -10.63 -11.33
CA LYS A 132 0.94 -11.90 -12.01
C LYS A 132 -0.02 -12.78 -11.17
N TRP A 133 -1.18 -12.25 -10.79
CA TRP A 133 -2.20 -12.98 -10.03
C TRP A 133 -2.61 -14.37 -10.55
N PRO A 134 -2.70 -14.62 -11.87
CA PRO A 134 -3.25 -15.88 -12.37
C PRO A 134 -2.30 -17.09 -12.37
N LEU A 135 -0.98 -16.92 -12.20
CA LEU A 135 -0.02 -17.94 -12.65
C LEU A 135 0.96 -18.43 -11.58
N VAL A 136 1.08 -17.73 -10.46
CA VAL A 136 2.15 -17.98 -9.47
C VAL A 136 1.65 -18.15 -8.03
N ASN A 137 0.39 -17.82 -7.73
CA ASN A 137 -0.12 -17.81 -6.35
C ASN A 137 -1.28 -18.79 -6.15
N ALA A 138 -0.93 -20.06 -5.89
CA ALA A 138 -1.88 -21.12 -5.50
C ALA A 138 -2.73 -20.72 -4.27
N ASP A 139 -2.16 -19.96 -3.34
CA ASP A 139 -2.83 -19.45 -2.13
C ASP A 139 -4.01 -18.50 -2.42
N PHE A 140 -4.01 -17.84 -3.58
CA PHE A 140 -5.10 -16.93 -3.96
C PHE A 140 -6.28 -17.69 -4.56
N MET A 141 -6.00 -18.71 -5.39
CA MET A 141 -7.01 -19.68 -5.86
C MET A 141 -7.72 -20.34 -4.67
N ALA A 142 -6.98 -20.67 -3.60
CA ALA A 142 -7.53 -21.27 -2.39
C ALA A 142 -8.42 -20.32 -1.54
N LYS A 143 -8.29 -19.00 -1.71
CA LYS A 143 -9.06 -17.97 -0.97
C LYS A 143 -10.19 -17.34 -1.78
N ALA A 144 -10.34 -17.71 -3.04
CA ALA A 144 -11.46 -17.32 -3.89
C ALA A 144 -12.75 -18.04 -3.47
N SER A 145 -13.24 -17.76 -2.26
CA SER A 145 -14.57 -18.19 -1.83
C SER A 145 -15.61 -17.29 -2.51
N ASN A 146 -16.54 -17.90 -3.24
CA ASN A 146 -17.55 -17.25 -4.08
C ASN A 146 -18.62 -16.44 -3.31
N ASP A 147 -18.49 -16.35 -1.98
CA ASP A 147 -19.56 -15.89 -1.07
C ASP A 147 -19.35 -14.47 -0.52
N LYS A 148 -18.40 -13.71 -1.09
CA LYS A 148 -18.15 -12.31 -0.70
C LYS A 148 -18.69 -11.35 -1.75
N ILE A 149 -19.58 -10.46 -1.33
CA ILE A 149 -20.05 -9.33 -2.15
C ILE A 149 -18.85 -8.51 -2.61
N ARG A 150 -18.59 -8.51 -3.91
CA ARG A 150 -17.47 -7.79 -4.53
C ARG A 150 -17.87 -6.33 -4.74
N LYS A 151 -17.26 -5.43 -3.96
CA LYS A 151 -17.58 -4.00 -3.96
C LYS A 151 -16.75 -3.17 -4.95
N THR A 152 -15.65 -3.72 -5.46
CA THR A 152 -14.67 -2.97 -6.26
C THR A 152 -14.52 -3.61 -7.64
N ASP A 153 -14.55 -2.78 -8.68
CA ASP A 153 -14.28 -3.17 -10.07
C ASP A 153 -12.88 -3.79 -10.22
N CYS A 154 -12.76 -4.76 -11.11
CA CYS A 154 -11.52 -5.41 -11.44
C CYS A 154 -10.71 -4.51 -12.37
N TRP A 155 -9.56 -4.02 -11.88
CA TRP A 155 -8.68 -3.20 -12.70
C TRP A 155 -8.24 -3.93 -13.97
N PHE A 156 -7.89 -5.22 -13.88
CA PHE A 156 -7.43 -5.97 -15.05
C PHE A 156 -8.53 -6.16 -16.10
N PHE A 157 -9.76 -6.45 -15.67
CA PHE A 157 -10.87 -6.61 -16.61
C PHE A 157 -11.16 -5.29 -17.34
N LYS A 158 -11.12 -4.17 -16.61
CA LYS A 158 -11.50 -2.87 -17.16
C LYS A 158 -10.41 -2.20 -17.99
N TRP A 159 -9.13 -2.42 -17.64
CA TRP A 159 -8.03 -1.60 -18.16
C TRP A 159 -6.85 -2.39 -18.71
N HIS A 160 -6.73 -3.69 -18.43
CA HIS A 160 -5.65 -4.47 -19.02
C HIS A 160 -5.97 -4.80 -20.48
N PRO A 161 -5.04 -4.61 -21.43
CA PRO A 161 -5.27 -4.92 -22.85
C PRO A 161 -5.70 -6.37 -23.13
N ASP A 162 -5.19 -7.32 -22.34
CA ASP A 162 -5.55 -8.75 -22.45
C ASP A 162 -6.67 -9.15 -21.48
N GLY A 163 -7.28 -8.18 -20.79
CA GLY A 163 -8.30 -8.42 -19.79
C GLY A 163 -7.79 -9.06 -18.49
N CYS A 164 -8.74 -9.45 -17.63
CA CYS A 164 -8.43 -10.18 -16.41
C CYS A 164 -8.07 -11.63 -16.75
N PRO A 165 -6.93 -12.13 -16.27
CA PRO A 165 -6.52 -13.50 -16.53
C PRO A 165 -7.22 -14.53 -15.62
N LEU A 166 -8.01 -14.08 -14.66
CA LEU A 166 -8.86 -14.95 -13.83
C LEU A 166 -10.25 -15.02 -14.44
N ALA A 167 -10.92 -16.16 -14.28
CA ALA A 167 -12.34 -16.27 -14.59
C ALA A 167 -13.19 -15.41 -13.62
N SER A 168 -14.39 -15.01 -14.07
CA SER A 168 -15.25 -14.10 -13.30
C SER A 168 -15.67 -14.71 -11.96
N ASP A 169 -15.87 -16.02 -11.87
CA ASP A 169 -16.18 -16.75 -10.64
C ASP A 169 -15.00 -16.81 -9.65
N VAL A 170 -13.76 -16.79 -10.13
CA VAL A 170 -12.54 -16.90 -9.30
C VAL A 170 -12.00 -15.53 -8.86
N CYS A 171 -12.19 -14.48 -9.66
CA CYS A 171 -11.61 -13.17 -9.36
C CYS A 171 -12.20 -12.56 -8.07
N SER A 172 -11.38 -12.01 -7.18
CA SER A 172 -11.91 -11.33 -5.97
C SER A 172 -12.57 -9.96 -6.24
N PHE A 173 -12.57 -9.51 -7.50
CA PHE A 173 -13.08 -8.21 -7.92
C PHE A 173 -14.23 -8.39 -8.92
N LYS A 174 -15.04 -7.35 -9.12
CA LYS A 174 -16.16 -7.37 -10.06
C LYS A 174 -15.63 -7.17 -11.49
N HIS A 175 -15.86 -8.12 -12.38
CA HIS A 175 -15.62 -7.92 -13.81
C HIS A 175 -16.72 -7.03 -14.36
#